data_AF-A0A0J7AQY1-F1
#
_entry.id   AF-A0A0J7AQY1-F1
#
_cell.length_a   1.000
_cell.length_b   1.000
_cell.length_c   1.000
_cell.angle_alpha   90.00
_cell.angle_beta   90.00
_cell.angle_gamma   90.00
#
_symmetry.space_group_name_H-M   'P 1'
#
loop_
_entity.id
_entity.type
_entity.pdbx_description
1 polymer ?
#
loop_
_entity_poly.entity_id
_entity_poly.type
_entity_poly.pdbx_seq_one_letter_code
_entity_poly.pdbx_strand_id
1 'polypeptide(L)'
;MTRTVIDLDDEALAEAARHLGTTTKRDTVNAALREIADRRRRAAAVERMRQMVVDGEIDFSGIEGGDGADDADGADEPGRRSAA
;
A
#
# COMPACT_ATOMS: atom_id res chain seq x y z
N MET A 1 7.29 -21.95 21.81
CA MET A 1 7.34 -22.76 20.57
C MET A 1 7.44 -24.22 20.96
N THR A 2 6.79 -25.10 20.19
CA THR A 2 6.91 -26.56 20.34
C THR A 2 8.08 -27.06 19.49
N ARG A 3 8.79 -28.11 19.95
CA ARG A 3 9.89 -28.72 19.20
C ARG A 3 9.35 -29.81 18.28
N THR A 4 9.60 -29.66 16.99
CA THR A 4 9.21 -30.62 15.95
C THR A 4 10.45 -31.03 15.17
N VAL A 5 10.58 -32.32 14.86
CA VAL A 5 11.63 -32.85 13.99
C VAL A 5 10.99 -33.13 12.64
N ILE A 6 11.50 -32.50 11.59
CA ILE A 6 11.05 -32.67 10.21
C ILE A 6 12.29 -32.69 9.31
N ASP A 7 12.21 -33.45 8.23
CA ASP A 7 13.18 -33.34 7.15
C ASP A 7 12.84 -32.11 6.29
N LEU A 8 13.87 -31.38 5.89
CA LEU A 8 13.73 -30.17 5.10
C LEU A 8 14.66 -30.25 3.90
N ASP A 9 14.17 -29.78 2.75
CA ASP A 9 14.99 -29.56 1.58
C ASP A 9 15.95 -28.38 1.85
N ASP A 10 17.26 -28.66 1.84
CA ASP A 10 18.29 -27.68 2.15
C ASP A 10 18.45 -26.61 1.05
N GLU A 11 18.14 -26.94 -0.22
CA GLU A 11 18.19 -26.00 -1.33
C GLU A 11 17.03 -24.99 -1.22
N ALA A 12 15.81 -25.50 -1.02
CA ALA A 12 14.63 -24.65 -0.81
C ALA A 12 14.78 -23.78 0.45
N LEU A 13 15.38 -24.33 1.52
CA LEU A 13 15.66 -23.57 2.73
C LEU A 13 16.67 -22.44 2.48
N ALA A 14 17.73 -22.70 1.72
CA ALA A 14 18.73 -21.70 1.38
C ALA A 14 18.16 -20.60 0.49
N GLU A 15 17.29 -20.94 -0.46
CA GLU A 15 16.55 -19.96 -1.26
C GLU A 15 15.63 -19.09 -0.39
N ALA A 16 14.83 -19.70 0.48
CA ALA A 16 13.99 -18.97 1.41
C ALA A 16 14.81 -18.05 2.31
N ALA A 17 15.96 -18.50 2.82
CA ALA A 17 16.83 -17.70 3.67
C ALA A 17 17.36 -16.46 2.95
N ARG A 18 17.75 -16.60 1.66
CA ARG A 18 18.16 -15.47 0.83
C ARG A 18 17.03 -14.46 0.61
N HIS A 19 15.82 -14.94 0.32
CA HIS A 19 14.66 -14.06 0.13
C HIS A 19 14.21 -13.35 1.40
N LEU A 20 14.30 -14.03 2.55
CA LEU A 20 13.84 -13.52 3.84
C LEU A 20 14.94 -12.78 4.61
N GLY A 21 16.19 -12.81 4.12
CA GLY A 21 17.34 -12.18 4.79
C GLY A 21 17.70 -12.83 6.12
N THR A 22 17.40 -14.11 6.30
CA THR A 22 17.60 -14.84 7.56
C THR A 22 18.89 -15.65 7.54
N THR A 23 19.51 -15.82 8.71
CA THR A 23 20.80 -16.51 8.84
C THR A 23 20.70 -17.92 9.44
N THR A 24 19.62 -18.22 10.17
CA THR A 24 19.42 -19.53 10.79
C THR A 24 18.26 -20.29 10.16
N LYS A 25 18.37 -21.63 10.13
CA LYS A 25 17.31 -22.52 9.61
C LYS A 25 15.97 -22.25 10.32
N ARG A 26 16.00 -22.15 11.64
CA ARG A 26 14.82 -21.89 12.48
C ARG A 26 14.19 -20.55 12.14
N ASP A 27 14.97 -19.49 12.03
CA ASP A 27 14.43 -18.16 11.77
C ASP A 27 13.85 -18.08 10.36
N THR A 28 14.50 -18.73 9.38
CA THR A 28 13.98 -18.86 8.01
C THR A 28 12.62 -19.54 7.99
N VAL A 29 12.49 -20.71 8.64
CA VAL A 29 11.21 -21.45 8.70
C VAL A 29 10.12 -20.60 9.36
N ASN A 30 10.42 -19.98 10.51
CA ASN A 30 9.43 -19.17 11.21
C ASN A 30 9.03 -17.91 10.43
N ALA A 31 9.99 -17.26 9.77
CA ALA A 31 9.73 -16.10 8.92
C ALA A 31 8.89 -16.49 7.70
N ALA A 32 9.21 -17.60 7.04
CA ALA A 32 8.44 -18.10 5.89
C ALA A 32 6.98 -18.40 6.25
N LEU A 33 6.74 -19.07 7.39
CA LEU A 33 5.39 -19.37 7.85
C LEU A 33 4.58 -18.11 8.16
N ARG A 34 5.22 -17.09 8.75
CA ARG A 34 4.59 -15.78 9.01
C ARG A 34 4.28 -15.05 7.71
N GLU A 35 5.24 -15.00 6.79
CA GLU A 35 5.09 -14.31 5.51
C GLU A 35 3.93 -14.89 4.70
N ILE A 36 3.76 -16.21 4.66
CA ILE A 36 2.62 -16.84 3.98
C ILE A 36 1.28 -16.45 4.62
N ALA A 37 1.21 -16.47 5.96
CA ALA A 37 0.01 -16.06 6.69
C ALA A 37 -0.32 -14.58 6.44
N ASP A 38 0.68 -13.71 6.44
CA ASP A 38 0.54 -12.28 6.15
C ASP A 38 0.11 -12.04 4.70
N ARG A 39 0.70 -12.75 3.73
CA ARG A 39 0.33 -12.65 2.32
C ARG A 39 -1.13 -13.01 2.10
N ARG A 40 -1.64 -14.02 2.79
CA ARG A 40 -3.06 -14.40 2.75
C ARG A 40 -3.96 -13.36 3.43
N ARG A 41 -3.54 -12.80 4.57
CA ARG A 41 -4.27 -11.69 5.23
C ARG A 41 -4.35 -10.46 4.33
N ARG A 42 -3.25 -10.07 3.68
CA ARG A 42 -3.19 -8.95 2.73
C ARG A 42 -4.13 -9.18 1.55
N ALA A 43 -4.11 -10.38 0.95
CA ALA A 43 -5.03 -10.73 -0.13
C ALA A 43 -6.51 -10.65 0.29
N ALA A 44 -6.86 -11.19 1.46
CA ALA A 44 -8.22 -11.11 1.99
C ALA A 44 -8.65 -9.67 2.33
N ALA A 45 -7.73 -8.81 2.76
CA ALA A 45 -8.01 -7.40 3.00
C ALA A 45 -8.32 -6.67 1.69
N VAL A 46 -7.55 -6.92 0.62
CA VAL A 46 -7.82 -6.36 -0.72
C VAL A 46 -9.18 -6.82 -1.24
N GLU A 47 -9.53 -8.10 -1.05
CA GLU A 47 -10.83 -8.62 -1.47
C GLU A 47 -11.98 -7.95 -0.73
N ARG A 48 -11.89 -7.81 0.59
CA ARG A 48 -12.89 -7.07 1.37
C ARG A 48 -13.00 -5.62 0.93
N MET A 49 -11.87 -4.97 0.64
CA MET A 49 -11.88 -3.61 0.12
C MET A 49 -12.67 -3.55 -1.20
N ARG A 50 -12.37 -4.44 -2.16
CA ARG A 50 -13.11 -4.52 -3.44
C ARG A 50 -14.61 -4.68 -3.23
N GLN A 51 -15.02 -5.53 -2.29
CA GLN A 51 -16.42 -5.74 -1.98
C GLN A 51 -17.10 -4.46 -1.47
N MET A 52 -16.46 -3.72 -0.56
CA MET A 52 -16.99 -2.44 -0.07
C MET A 52 -17.13 -1.38 -1.19
N VAL A 53 -16.27 -1.41 -2.21
CA VAL A 53 -16.43 -0.54 -3.40
C VAL A 53 -17.67 -0.92 -4.20
N VAL A 54 -17.87 -2.22 -4.43
CA VAL A 54 -19.02 -2.74 -5.20
C VAL A 54 -20.32 -2.48 -4.48
N ASP A 55 -20.34 -2.63 -3.16
CA ASP A 55 -21.51 -2.41 -2.32
C ASP A 55 -21.80 -0.90 -2.12
N GLY A 56 -20.94 -0.02 -2.66
CA GLY A 56 -21.10 1.43 -2.59
C GLY A 56 -20.79 2.03 -1.22
N GLU A 57 -20.17 1.25 -0.32
CA GLU A 57 -19.74 1.72 1.01
C GLU A 57 -18.52 2.63 0.93
N ILE A 58 -17.72 2.53 -0.14
CA ILE A 58 -16.57 3.38 -0.41
C ILE A 58 -16.74 4.06 -1.77
N ASP A 59 -16.91 5.38 -1.75
CA ASP A 59 -16.97 6.22 -2.95
C ASP A 59 -15.62 6.89 -3.22
N PHE A 60 -15.09 6.66 -4.42
CA PHE A 60 -13.81 7.19 -4.90
C PHE A 60 -13.96 8.42 -5.82
N SER A 61 -15.18 8.94 -6.00
CA SER A 61 -15.45 10.15 -6.79
C SER A 61 -14.70 11.39 -6.29
N GLY A 62 -14.32 11.43 -5.01
CA GLY A 62 -13.54 12.53 -4.42
C GLY A 62 -12.04 12.50 -4.72
N ILE A 63 -11.51 11.50 -5.44
CA ILE A 63 -10.07 11.37 -5.76
C ILE A 63 -9.74 11.76 -7.21
N GLU A 64 -10.69 12.33 -7.96
CA GLU A 64 -10.43 12.84 -9.31
C GLU A 64 -9.51 14.08 -9.22
N GLY A 65 -8.24 13.88 -9.60
CA GLY A 65 -7.27 14.96 -9.73
C GLY A 65 -7.51 15.80 -10.99
N GLY A 66 -7.35 17.11 -10.84
CA GLY A 66 -7.31 18.08 -11.94
C GLY A 66 -6.68 19.39 -11.48
N ASP A 67 -5.34 19.42 -11.44
CA ASP A 67 -4.57 20.63 -11.70
C ASP A 67 -5.02 21.21 -13.06
N GLY A 68 -5.37 22.50 -13.12
CA GLY A 68 -5.71 23.16 -14.38
C GLY A 68 -6.28 24.56 -14.17
N ALA A 69 -5.46 25.56 -14.48
CA ALA A 69 -5.71 27.00 -14.40
C ALA A 69 -6.93 27.52 -15.16
N ASP A 70 -7.41 28.69 -14.71
CA ASP A 70 -8.20 29.77 -15.36
C ASP A 70 -9.29 30.20 -14.36
N ASP A 71 -9.25 31.36 -13.70
CA ASP A 71 -9.25 32.69 -14.31
C ASP A 71 -8.26 33.66 -13.65
N ALA A 72 -7.25 34.06 -14.43
CA ALA A 72 -6.84 35.45 -14.40
C ALA A 72 -7.94 36.26 -15.09
N ASP A 73 -8.83 36.91 -14.32
CA ASP A 73 -9.66 38.00 -14.85
C ASP A 73 -9.28 39.30 -14.14
N GLY A 74 -8.89 40.27 -14.97
CA GLY A 74 -8.34 41.54 -14.56
C GLY A 74 -9.41 42.62 -14.46
N ALA A 75 -9.14 43.62 -13.62
CA ALA A 75 -9.67 44.95 -13.83
C ALA A 75 -8.64 45.97 -13.33
N ASP A 76 -7.83 46.40 -14.30
CA ASP A 76 -7.28 47.75 -14.40
C ASP A 76 -8.27 48.78 -13.81
N GLU A 77 -7.93 49.45 -12.70
CA GLU A 77 -8.65 50.66 -12.27
C GLU A 77 -7.84 51.89 -12.68
N PRO A 78 -8.28 52.63 -13.72
CA PRO A 78 -7.61 53.84 -14.17
C PRO A 78 -7.90 54.98 -13.20
N GLY A 79 -6.88 55.80 -12.97
CA GLY A 79 -6.86 56.86 -11.98
C GLY A 79 -8.12 57.72 -11.90
N ARG A 80 -8.66 57.82 -10.69
CA ARG A 80 -9.48 58.96 -10.30
C ARG A 80 -8.58 60.11 -9.86
N ARG A 81 -8.53 61.10 -10.73
CA ARG A 81 -7.92 62.42 -10.55
C ARG A 81 -8.39 63.12 -9.26
N SER A 82 -7.45 63.85 -8.66
CA SER A 82 -7.59 65.23 -8.14
C SER A 82 -8.78 65.57 -7.23
N ALA A 83 -8.49 65.96 -5.98
CA ALA A 83 -8.66 67.36 -5.52
C ALA A 83 -8.42 67.48 -4.01
N ALA A 84 -7.58 68.46 -3.64
CA ALA A 84 -7.60 69.34 -2.44
C ALA A 84 -6.18 69.58 -1.92
#